data_AF-A0A1F7XAQ8-F1
#
_entry.id   AF-A0A1F7XAQ8-F1
#
_cell.length_a   1.000
_cell.length_b   1.000
_cell.length_c   1.000
_cell.angle_alpha   90.00
_cell.angle_beta   90.00
_cell.angle_gamma   90.00
#
_symmetry.space_group_name_H-M   'P 1'
#
loop_
_entity.id
_entity.type
_entity.pdbx_description
1 polymer ?
#
loop_
_entity_poly.entity_id
_entity_poly.type
_entity_poly.pdbx_seq_one_letter_code
_entity_poly.pdbx_strand_id
1 'polypeptide(L)'
;MLKTVNLTGFGKKYQGKVRDYYFYNGKRIIVTSDRISAFDRILGEIQYKGQVLNQLAAFWFNKTSDIIPNHVISIPDPNVTIAKNCTAYPIEMVIRGYISGSTITSLWYNYDQGKRTIYGLKFPDGLKKNQILPQPVITPTTRGISPGNHDEKISKAEIIKRKIIPKKIYEEMEEKAFALFEKATEVCAKAGLILVDTKIEFGDNNGELTVIDEIFTPDSSRFWIKDSYQKLFEKGKEPENFDKEFFRLWFTEKGYRGDGKAPTMPQSFRSKVSKRYTTLYEMITNKKFEPEKGNIELRIKKNLKHLTDRVIIIAGSTSDKAFVEKLEKPLKEKKIEYSIYYASAHKNPLEILRIIDIYKRIDRKVIAVTVAGRSNALSGFVAANSDFVVIACPPFKDKNDYLVNIHSTLQMPSNVPVMTVIDPGNAVLAVERILNK
;
A
#
# COMPACT_ATOMS: atom_id res chain seq x y z
N MET A 1 0.74 -13.92 -11.67
CA MET A 1 -0.33 -13.24 -10.91
C MET A 1 -0.13 -13.52 -9.43
N LEU A 2 -0.31 -12.52 -8.57
CA LEU A 2 -0.11 -12.62 -7.14
C LEU A 2 -1.42 -13.03 -6.45
N LYS A 3 -1.49 -14.21 -5.84
CA LYS A 3 -2.65 -14.63 -5.03
C LYS A 3 -2.51 -14.23 -3.57
N THR A 4 -1.34 -14.51 -3.03
CA THR A 4 -0.93 -14.22 -1.65
C THR A 4 0.60 -14.13 -1.65
N VAL A 5 1.16 -13.55 -0.60
CA VAL A 5 2.60 -13.60 -0.35
C VAL A 5 2.85 -14.01 1.10
N ASN A 6 3.88 -14.82 1.34
CA ASN A 6 4.37 -15.12 2.67
C ASN A 6 5.69 -14.37 2.89
N LEU A 7 5.66 -13.33 3.73
CA LEU A 7 6.82 -12.52 4.07
C LEU A 7 7.38 -12.99 5.42
N THR A 8 8.57 -13.56 5.40
CA THR A 8 9.33 -13.91 6.61
C THR A 8 9.87 -12.63 7.26
N GLY A 9 9.98 -12.59 8.60
CA GLY A 9 10.51 -11.43 9.33
C GLY A 9 9.48 -10.34 9.66
N PHE A 10 8.27 -10.38 9.09
CA PHE A 10 7.23 -9.35 9.27
C PHE A 10 6.09 -9.73 10.23
N GLY A 11 6.24 -10.83 10.97
CA GLY A 11 5.22 -11.31 11.92
C GLY A 11 4.06 -12.06 11.26
N LYS A 12 2.91 -12.10 11.95
CA LYS A 12 1.72 -12.84 11.51
C LYS A 12 1.11 -12.21 10.26
N LYS A 13 0.85 -13.03 9.24
CA LYS A 13 0.08 -12.64 8.06
C LYS A 13 -1.42 -12.62 8.39
N TYR A 14 -2.08 -11.57 7.93
CA TYR A 14 -3.53 -11.47 7.87
C TYR A 14 -3.95 -11.44 6.41
N GLN A 15 -5.04 -12.12 6.08
CA GLN A 15 -5.52 -12.24 4.72
C GLN A 15 -6.95 -11.72 4.63
N GLY A 16 -7.14 -10.66 3.84
CA GLY A 16 -8.45 -10.20 3.40
C GLY A 16 -8.86 -10.81 2.06
N LYS A 17 -9.98 -10.32 1.49
CA LYS A 17 -10.50 -10.77 0.19
C LYS A 17 -9.51 -10.50 -0.96
N VAL A 18 -8.90 -9.31 -0.98
CA VAL A 18 -8.04 -8.85 -2.09
C VAL A 18 -6.67 -8.31 -1.66
N ARG A 19 -6.45 -8.10 -0.36
CA ARG A 19 -5.19 -7.65 0.24
C ARG A 19 -4.75 -8.63 1.32
N ASP A 20 -3.46 -8.92 1.37
CA ASP A 20 -2.83 -9.47 2.58
C ASP A 20 -2.18 -8.32 3.34
N TYR A 21 -2.04 -8.45 4.66
CA TYR A 21 -1.31 -7.47 5.44
C TYR A 21 -0.57 -8.06 6.64
N TYR A 22 0.42 -7.31 7.11
CA TYR A 22 1.27 -7.65 8.26
C TYR A 22 1.34 -6.44 9.20
N PHE A 23 1.40 -6.70 10.50
CA PHE A 23 1.77 -5.68 11.49
C PHE A 23 3.25 -5.81 11.80
N TYR A 24 4.01 -4.77 11.55
CA TYR A 24 5.46 -4.77 11.75
C TYR A 24 5.93 -3.40 12.23
N ASN A 25 6.56 -3.36 13.41
CA ASN A 25 7.11 -2.15 14.04
C ASN A 25 6.16 -0.94 14.01
N GLY A 26 4.95 -1.11 14.56
CA GLY A 26 3.93 -0.04 14.62
C GLY A 26 3.32 0.36 13.27
N LYS A 27 3.71 -0.30 12.16
CA LYS A 27 3.24 -0.03 10.79
C LYS A 27 2.44 -1.22 10.28
N ARG A 28 1.64 -0.97 9.24
CA ARG A 28 0.93 -2.00 8.49
C ARG A 28 1.54 -2.13 7.10
N ILE A 29 1.99 -3.32 6.74
CA ILE A 29 2.48 -3.61 5.38
C ILE A 29 1.33 -4.26 4.64
N ILE A 30 0.82 -3.56 3.63
CA ILE A 30 -0.36 -3.96 2.86
C ILE A 30 0.12 -4.44 1.49
N VAL A 31 -0.21 -5.68 1.14
CA VAL A 31 0.12 -6.28 -0.15
C VAL A 31 -1.16 -6.48 -0.95
N THR A 32 -1.31 -5.72 -2.02
CA THR A 32 -2.47 -5.78 -2.91
C THR A 32 -2.29 -6.90 -3.94
N SER A 33 -3.16 -7.90 -3.88
CA SER A 33 -3.12 -9.08 -4.73
C SER A 33 -3.88 -8.90 -6.04
N ASP A 34 -3.69 -9.83 -6.98
CA ASP A 34 -4.45 -9.90 -8.23
C ASP A 34 -5.83 -10.54 -8.03
N ARG A 35 -6.18 -10.94 -6.80
CA ARG A 35 -7.51 -11.50 -6.49
C ARG A 35 -8.60 -10.47 -6.79
N ILE A 36 -9.68 -10.97 -7.38
CA ILE A 36 -10.92 -10.22 -7.58
C ILE A 36 -12.07 -10.95 -6.88
N SER A 37 -12.90 -10.17 -6.20
CA SER A 37 -14.06 -10.68 -5.46
C SER A 37 -15.35 -10.09 -5.97
N ALA A 38 -16.46 -10.80 -5.86
CA ALA A 38 -17.81 -10.25 -6.00
C ALA A 38 -18.77 -11.14 -5.20
N PHE A 39 -19.90 -10.59 -4.78
CA PHE A 39 -20.89 -11.31 -3.97
C PHE A 39 -20.25 -11.98 -2.74
N ASP A 40 -19.37 -11.23 -2.06
CA ASP A 40 -18.57 -11.67 -0.91
C ASP A 40 -17.65 -12.88 -1.11
N ARG A 41 -17.48 -13.37 -2.34
CA ARG A 41 -16.60 -14.49 -2.68
C ARG A 41 -15.44 -14.06 -3.55
N ILE A 42 -14.28 -14.69 -3.37
CA ILE A 42 -13.14 -14.55 -4.28
C ILE A 42 -13.43 -15.41 -5.50
N LEU A 43 -13.47 -14.79 -6.69
CA LEU A 43 -13.91 -15.45 -7.92
C LEU A 43 -12.77 -15.71 -8.91
N GLY A 44 -11.55 -15.34 -8.56
CA GLY A 44 -10.33 -15.64 -9.32
C GLY A 44 -9.33 -14.50 -9.27
N GLU A 45 -8.49 -14.42 -10.30
CA GLU A 45 -7.41 -13.44 -10.42
C GLU A 45 -7.44 -12.73 -11.76
N ILE A 46 -7.12 -11.43 -11.73
CA ILE A 46 -6.98 -10.55 -12.88
C ILE A 46 -5.54 -10.06 -12.95
N GLN A 47 -4.88 -10.29 -14.08
CA GLN A 47 -3.50 -9.89 -14.29
C GLN A 47 -3.31 -8.38 -14.06
N TYR A 48 -2.28 -8.03 -13.28
CA TYR A 48 -1.90 -6.66 -12.93
C TYR A 48 -2.90 -5.87 -12.08
N LYS A 49 -4.02 -6.47 -11.65
CA LYS A 49 -5.00 -5.78 -10.80
C LYS A 49 -4.36 -5.26 -9.53
N GLY A 50 -3.54 -6.07 -8.86
CA GLY A 50 -2.94 -5.65 -7.59
C GLY A 50 -2.00 -4.45 -7.74
N GLN A 51 -1.25 -4.42 -8.85
CA GLN A 51 -0.36 -3.32 -9.20
C GLN A 51 -1.15 -2.04 -9.51
N VAL A 52 -2.16 -2.15 -10.38
CA VAL A 52 -3.02 -1.03 -10.76
C VAL A 52 -3.68 -0.39 -9.54
N LEU A 53 -4.32 -1.20 -8.69
CA LEU A 53 -5.05 -0.69 -7.53
C LEU A 53 -4.11 0.02 -6.53
N ASN A 54 -2.96 -0.58 -6.24
CA ASN A 54 -2.01 -0.01 -5.29
C ASN A 54 -1.40 1.31 -5.81
N GLN A 55 -1.00 1.36 -7.08
CA GLN A 55 -0.45 2.59 -7.69
C GLN A 55 -1.52 3.68 -7.85
N LEU A 56 -2.76 3.31 -8.21
CA LEU A 56 -3.86 4.27 -8.32
C LEU A 56 -4.26 4.84 -6.95
N ALA A 57 -4.34 4.00 -5.92
CA ALA A 57 -4.57 4.48 -4.55
C ALA A 57 -3.45 5.44 -4.11
N ALA A 58 -2.18 5.12 -4.37
CA ALA A 58 -1.06 6.01 -4.07
C ALA A 58 -1.15 7.35 -4.82
N PHE A 59 -1.56 7.35 -6.09
CA PHE A 59 -1.81 8.58 -6.85
C PHE A 59 -2.87 9.44 -6.16
N TRP A 60 -3.99 8.85 -5.74
CA TRP A 60 -5.08 9.58 -5.12
C TRP A 60 -4.72 10.12 -3.74
N PHE A 61 -4.08 9.32 -2.89
CA PHE A 61 -3.60 9.76 -1.58
C PHE A 61 -2.67 10.97 -1.68
N ASN A 62 -1.80 11.01 -2.70
CA ASN A 62 -1.00 12.19 -2.99
C ASN A 62 -1.85 13.37 -3.51
N LYS A 63 -2.75 13.10 -4.46
CA LYS A 63 -3.60 14.12 -5.11
C LYS A 63 -4.55 14.82 -4.13
N THR A 64 -4.93 14.17 -3.03
CA THR A 64 -5.88 14.67 -2.03
C THR A 64 -5.25 14.96 -0.66
N SER A 65 -3.92 14.99 -0.57
CA SER A 65 -3.17 15.19 0.68
C SER A 65 -3.40 16.56 1.34
N ASP A 66 -3.88 17.54 0.57
CA ASP A 66 -4.29 18.88 1.02
C ASP A 66 -5.68 18.91 1.71
N ILE A 67 -6.50 17.87 1.53
CA ILE A 67 -7.85 17.79 2.10
C ILE A 67 -7.83 17.13 3.49
N ILE A 68 -7.11 16.01 3.60
CA ILE A 68 -7.03 15.19 4.81
C ILE A 68 -5.74 14.35 4.78
N PRO A 69 -5.08 14.13 5.93
CA PRO A 69 -3.98 13.17 6.02
C PRO A 69 -4.41 11.77 5.63
N ASN A 70 -3.48 11.00 5.06
CA ASN A 70 -3.68 9.59 4.72
C ASN A 70 -2.65 8.70 5.45
N HIS A 71 -2.89 7.38 5.44
CA HIS A 71 -2.02 6.44 6.14
C HIS A 71 -0.72 6.10 5.40
N VAL A 72 -0.54 6.48 4.13
CA VAL A 72 0.61 6.01 3.34
C VAL A 72 1.91 6.60 3.88
N ILE A 73 2.88 5.74 4.16
CA ILE A 73 4.25 6.11 4.54
C ILE A 73 5.18 5.97 3.33
N SER A 74 5.11 4.85 2.61
CA SER A 74 5.89 4.61 1.40
C SER A 74 5.32 3.48 0.53
N ILE A 75 5.73 3.45 -0.73
CA ILE A 75 5.35 2.44 -1.73
C ILE A 75 6.63 1.74 -2.21
N PRO A 76 7.20 0.79 -1.44
CA PRO A 76 8.48 0.15 -1.78
C PRO A 76 8.37 -0.81 -2.97
N ASP A 77 7.15 -1.21 -3.35
CA ASP A 77 6.89 -2.09 -4.48
C ASP A 77 5.54 -1.70 -5.12
N PRO A 78 5.36 -1.88 -6.45
CA PRO A 78 4.10 -1.53 -7.10
C PRO A 78 2.85 -2.27 -6.56
N ASN A 79 3.01 -3.37 -5.83
CA ASN A 79 1.94 -4.08 -5.13
C ASN A 79 1.89 -3.83 -3.61
N VAL A 80 2.79 -3.02 -3.04
CA VAL A 80 2.95 -2.88 -1.58
C VAL A 80 2.84 -1.44 -1.12
N THR A 81 2.03 -1.22 -0.10
CA THR A 81 1.97 0.02 0.66
C THR A 81 2.44 -0.22 2.09
N ILE A 82 3.40 0.56 2.57
CA ILE A 82 3.68 0.69 4.00
C ILE A 82 2.80 1.81 4.55
N ALA A 83 2.00 1.48 5.55
CA ALA A 83 0.97 2.33 6.11
C ALA A 83 1.19 2.59 7.61
N LYS A 84 0.73 3.74 8.09
CA LYS A 84 0.46 3.99 9.52
C LYS A 84 -0.54 2.95 10.00
N ASN A 85 -0.36 2.45 11.23
CA ASN A 85 -1.30 1.50 11.81
C ASN A 85 -2.51 2.20 12.43
N CYS A 86 -3.41 2.72 11.60
CA CYS A 86 -4.61 3.40 12.05
C CYS A 86 -5.67 2.42 12.60
N THR A 87 -6.43 2.88 13.58
CA THR A 87 -7.63 2.19 14.09
C THR A 87 -8.83 2.58 13.22
N ALA A 88 -9.36 1.67 12.42
CA ALA A 88 -10.46 1.97 11.51
C ALA A 88 -11.75 2.33 12.27
N TYR A 89 -12.43 3.39 11.83
CA TYR A 89 -13.80 3.63 12.24
C TYR A 89 -14.72 2.63 11.54
N PRO A 90 -15.68 2.00 12.23
CA PRO A 90 -16.46 0.88 11.69
C PRO A 90 -17.63 1.34 10.80
N ILE A 91 -17.36 2.35 9.96
CA ILE A 91 -18.32 3.00 9.06
C ILE A 91 -17.65 3.19 7.71
N GLU A 92 -18.32 2.71 6.66
CA GLU A 92 -17.95 2.98 5.28
C GLU A 92 -18.78 4.16 4.77
N MET A 93 -18.12 5.25 4.38
CA MET A 93 -18.77 6.44 3.85
C MET A 93 -18.94 6.27 2.34
N VAL A 94 -20.14 5.86 1.90
CA VAL A 94 -20.46 5.75 0.48
C VAL A 94 -21.10 7.04 -0.02
N ILE A 95 -20.37 7.79 -0.85
CA ILE A 95 -20.81 9.06 -1.45
C ILE A 95 -21.27 8.79 -2.87
N ARG A 96 -22.43 9.34 -3.24
CA ARG A 96 -23.09 9.08 -4.52
C ARG A 96 -23.50 10.37 -5.19
N GLY A 97 -23.05 10.59 -6.42
CA GLY A 97 -23.54 11.66 -7.31
C GLY A 97 -24.70 11.23 -8.20
N TYR A 98 -24.98 9.93 -8.30
CA TYR A 98 -26.02 9.37 -9.17
C TYR A 98 -26.84 8.30 -8.45
N ILE A 99 -28.13 8.18 -8.82
CA ILE A 99 -29.00 7.12 -8.33
C ILE A 99 -28.80 5.84 -9.16
N SER A 100 -27.90 4.98 -8.71
CA SER A 100 -27.53 3.74 -9.43
C SER A 100 -27.37 2.54 -8.48
N GLY A 101 -26.89 1.42 -9.03
CA GLY A 101 -26.52 0.18 -8.36
C GLY A 101 -27.67 -0.83 -8.22
N SER A 102 -27.32 -2.10 -8.04
CA SER A 102 -28.23 -3.26 -8.06
C SER A 102 -28.33 -4.02 -6.73
N THR A 103 -27.60 -3.59 -5.70
CA THR A 103 -27.51 -4.29 -4.41
C THR A 103 -28.51 -3.75 -3.39
N ILE A 104 -28.80 -4.51 -2.32
CA ILE A 104 -29.72 -4.08 -1.24
C ILE A 104 -29.29 -2.77 -0.54
N THR A 105 -28.02 -2.39 -0.68
CA THR A 105 -27.39 -1.17 -0.18
C THR A 105 -27.32 -0.04 -1.22
N SER A 106 -27.72 -0.26 -2.48
CA SER A 106 -27.73 0.80 -3.49
C SER A 106 -28.98 1.68 -3.37
N LEU A 107 -28.86 2.94 -3.79
CA LEU A 107 -30.02 3.86 -3.82
C LEU A 107 -31.07 3.37 -4.83
N TRP A 108 -30.64 3.03 -6.06
CA TRP A 108 -31.59 2.64 -7.10
C TRP A 108 -32.40 1.40 -6.72
N TYR A 109 -31.78 0.36 -6.18
CA TYR A 109 -32.49 -0.85 -5.77
C TYR A 109 -33.62 -0.52 -4.77
N ASN A 110 -33.34 0.30 -3.75
CA ASN A 110 -34.36 0.65 -2.77
C ASN A 110 -35.45 1.54 -3.36
N TYR A 111 -35.06 2.47 -4.24
CA TYR A 111 -35.99 3.38 -4.90
C TYR A 111 -36.96 2.66 -5.86
N ASP A 112 -36.43 1.72 -6.63
CA ASP A 112 -37.18 0.85 -7.56
C ASP A 112 -38.18 -0.06 -6.82
N GLN A 113 -37.86 -0.45 -5.58
CA GLN A 113 -38.78 -1.14 -4.67
C GLN A 113 -39.81 -0.20 -4.01
N GLY A 114 -40.00 1.02 -4.53
CA GLY A 114 -41.00 1.98 -4.06
C GLY A 114 -40.59 2.82 -2.85
N LYS A 115 -39.36 2.69 -2.33
CA LYS A 115 -38.92 3.50 -1.18
C LYS A 115 -38.59 4.93 -1.61
N ARG A 116 -39.03 5.90 -0.82
CA ARG A 116 -38.68 7.33 -0.99
C ARG A 116 -37.88 7.92 0.16
N THR A 117 -37.83 7.22 1.28
CA THR A 117 -36.89 7.53 2.36
C THR A 117 -35.85 6.41 2.44
N ILE A 118 -34.61 6.72 2.11
CA ILE A 118 -33.50 5.75 2.04
C ILE A 118 -32.31 6.35 2.80
N TYR A 119 -31.71 5.61 3.74
CA TYR A 119 -30.66 6.15 4.63
C TYR A 119 -31.08 7.39 5.45
N GLY A 120 -32.39 7.63 5.61
CA GLY A 120 -32.93 8.84 6.24
C GLY A 120 -33.04 10.05 5.30
N LEU A 121 -32.68 9.88 4.03
CA LEU A 121 -32.79 10.90 2.98
C LEU A 121 -34.09 10.73 2.20
N LYS A 122 -34.78 11.84 1.90
CA LYS A 122 -36.00 11.85 1.09
C LYS A 122 -35.65 12.08 -0.38
N PHE A 123 -36.26 11.29 -1.26
CA PHE A 123 -36.11 11.38 -2.72
C PHE A 123 -37.47 11.66 -3.36
N PRO A 124 -37.52 12.53 -4.39
CA PRO A 124 -38.76 12.78 -5.13
C PRO A 124 -39.17 11.57 -5.96
N ASP A 125 -40.45 11.52 -6.35
CA ASP A 125 -40.94 10.57 -7.35
C ASP A 125 -40.38 10.85 -8.75
N GLY A 126 -40.48 9.87 -9.64
CA GLY A 126 -40.11 10.00 -11.05
C GLY A 126 -38.61 9.91 -11.38
N LEU A 127 -37.72 9.70 -10.40
CA LEU A 127 -36.30 9.44 -10.69
C LEU A 127 -36.13 8.19 -11.56
N LYS A 128 -35.22 8.28 -12.54
CA LYS A 128 -34.84 7.19 -13.44
C LYS A 128 -33.52 6.56 -13.00
N LYS A 129 -33.31 5.29 -13.34
CA LYS A 129 -32.05 4.60 -13.07
C LYS A 129 -30.90 5.35 -13.72
N ASN A 130 -29.79 5.47 -13.00
CA ASN A 130 -28.56 6.14 -13.45
C ASN A 130 -28.71 7.66 -13.62
N GLN A 131 -29.76 8.28 -13.09
CA GLN A 131 -29.93 9.72 -13.11
C GLN A 131 -28.95 10.42 -12.16
N ILE A 132 -28.45 11.59 -12.56
CA ILE A 132 -27.67 12.48 -11.69
C ILE A 132 -28.53 12.98 -10.53
N LEU A 133 -27.97 13.02 -9.32
CA LEU A 133 -28.60 13.62 -8.16
C LEU A 133 -28.36 15.15 -8.16
N PRO A 134 -29.32 15.97 -7.69
CA PRO A 134 -29.13 17.41 -7.61
C PRO A 134 -27.90 17.83 -6.80
N GLN A 135 -27.59 17.04 -5.76
CA GLN A 135 -26.38 17.13 -4.96
C GLN A 135 -25.92 15.72 -4.60
N PRO A 136 -24.61 15.46 -4.46
CA PRO A 136 -24.12 14.20 -3.93
C PRO A 136 -24.67 13.92 -2.53
N VAL A 137 -24.86 12.65 -2.21
CA VAL A 137 -25.37 12.22 -0.89
C VAL A 137 -24.49 11.12 -0.28
N ILE A 138 -24.46 11.06 1.05
CA ILE A 138 -23.79 9.99 1.79
C ILE A 138 -24.79 8.93 2.25
N THR A 139 -24.44 7.68 2.03
CA THR A 139 -25.25 6.49 2.35
C THR A 139 -24.40 5.49 3.13
N PRO A 140 -24.17 5.73 4.43
CA PRO A 140 -23.15 4.98 5.16
C PRO A 140 -23.58 3.55 5.44
N THR A 141 -22.60 2.65 5.47
CA THR A 141 -22.78 1.26 5.89
C THR A 141 -21.91 0.96 7.11
N THR A 142 -22.41 0.10 7.99
CA THR A 142 -21.59 -0.42 9.11
C THR A 142 -20.71 -1.57 8.61
N ARG A 143 -19.53 -1.73 9.19
CA ARG A 143 -18.60 -2.81 8.86
C ARG A 143 -18.33 -3.67 10.10
N GLY A 144 -18.60 -4.97 10.01
CA GLY A 144 -18.23 -5.94 11.05
C GLY A 144 -18.93 -5.78 12.41
N ILE A 145 -19.97 -4.95 12.50
CA ILE A 145 -20.78 -4.77 13.72
C ILE A 145 -22.05 -5.66 13.68
N SER A 146 -22.47 -6.08 12.49
CA SER A 146 -23.74 -6.78 12.31
C SER A 146 -23.61 -8.31 12.39
N PRO A 147 -24.64 -9.03 12.89
CA PRO A 147 -24.65 -10.49 12.92
C PRO A 147 -24.38 -11.06 11.51
N GLY A 148 -23.32 -11.85 11.36
CA GLY A 148 -22.92 -12.42 10.07
C GLY A 148 -21.84 -11.65 9.30
N ASN A 149 -21.29 -10.56 9.84
CA ASN A 149 -20.21 -9.76 9.22
C ASN A 149 -20.56 -9.16 7.83
N HIS A 150 -21.84 -8.95 7.53
CA HIS A 150 -22.27 -8.26 6.32
C HIS A 150 -22.43 -6.76 6.55
N ASP A 151 -22.19 -5.96 5.52
CA ASP A 151 -22.33 -4.51 5.59
C ASP A 151 -23.81 -4.12 5.62
N GLU A 152 -24.24 -3.43 6.68
CA GLU A 152 -25.64 -3.02 6.86
C GLU A 152 -25.83 -1.52 6.67
N LYS A 153 -26.97 -1.14 6.09
CA LYS A 153 -27.37 0.26 5.91
C LYS A 153 -27.59 0.92 7.26
N ILE A 154 -27.07 2.14 7.43
CA ILE A 154 -27.31 2.93 8.64
C ILE A 154 -27.47 4.41 8.27
N SER A 155 -28.29 5.17 9.00
CA SER A 155 -28.43 6.62 8.77
C SER A 155 -27.47 7.41 9.65
N LYS A 156 -27.17 8.66 9.27
CA LYS A 156 -26.45 9.63 10.12
C LYS A 156 -27.06 9.73 11.52
N ALA A 157 -28.39 9.86 11.58
CA ALA A 157 -29.12 9.97 12.84
C ALA A 157 -28.91 8.73 13.72
N GLU A 158 -28.93 7.54 13.13
CA GLU A 158 -28.76 6.28 13.86
C GLU A 158 -27.31 6.07 14.33
N ILE A 159 -26.32 6.45 13.52
CA ILE A 159 -24.89 6.43 13.91
C ILE A 159 -24.68 7.28 15.17
N ILE A 160 -25.19 8.51 15.17
CA ILE A 160 -25.06 9.46 16.28
C ILE A 160 -25.82 8.95 17.51
N LYS A 161 -27.06 8.50 17.32
CA LYS A 161 -27.92 8.00 18.40
C LYS A 161 -27.30 6.78 19.10
N ARG A 162 -26.75 5.83 18.33
CA ARG A 162 -26.07 4.63 18.84
C ARG A 162 -24.66 4.89 19.36
N LYS A 163 -24.12 6.10 19.16
CA LYS A 163 -22.73 6.47 19.51
C LYS A 163 -21.70 5.49 18.94
N ILE A 164 -21.91 5.04 17.69
CA ILE A 164 -20.95 4.13 17.02
C ILE A 164 -19.58 4.81 16.88
N ILE A 165 -19.59 6.10 16.57
CA ILE A 165 -18.43 6.99 16.65
C ILE A 165 -18.88 8.36 17.23
N PRO A 166 -17.95 9.18 17.75
CA PRO A 166 -18.29 10.51 18.23
C PRO A 166 -18.91 11.38 17.13
N LYS A 167 -19.97 12.14 17.48
CA LYS A 167 -20.68 13.02 16.54
C LYS A 167 -19.75 13.94 15.74
N LYS A 168 -18.81 14.58 16.45
CA LYS A 168 -17.82 15.48 15.84
C LYS A 168 -16.97 14.77 14.77
N ILE A 169 -16.54 13.54 15.05
CA ILE A 169 -15.77 12.73 14.09
C ILE A 169 -16.62 12.37 12.87
N TYR A 170 -17.90 12.00 13.07
CA TYR A 170 -18.79 11.72 11.94
C TYR A 170 -19.00 12.95 11.04
N GLU A 171 -19.23 14.13 11.64
CA GLU A 171 -19.42 15.38 10.91
C GLU A 171 -18.15 15.76 10.12
N GLU A 172 -16.98 15.56 10.71
CA GLU A 172 -15.70 15.76 10.01
C GLU A 172 -15.50 14.74 8.88
N MET A 173 -15.80 13.45 9.11
CA MET A 173 -15.79 12.43 8.06
C MET A 173 -16.72 12.78 6.89
N GLU A 174 -17.90 13.32 7.16
CA GLU A 174 -18.87 13.77 6.16
C GLU A 174 -18.33 14.95 5.33
N GLU A 175 -17.81 15.98 5.99
CA GLU A 175 -17.17 17.12 5.32
C GLU A 175 -16.02 16.68 4.40
N LYS A 176 -15.09 15.87 4.95
CA LYS A 176 -13.93 15.40 4.18
C LYS A 176 -14.33 14.45 3.06
N ALA A 177 -15.34 13.60 3.26
CA ALA A 177 -15.87 12.73 2.22
C ALA A 177 -16.43 13.52 1.04
N PHE A 178 -17.18 14.59 1.28
CA PHE A 178 -17.68 15.46 0.21
C PHE A 178 -16.55 16.18 -0.53
N ALA A 179 -15.60 16.78 0.20
CA ALA A 179 -14.45 17.47 -0.40
C ALA A 179 -13.59 16.52 -1.25
N LEU A 180 -13.34 15.30 -0.76
CA LEU A 180 -12.64 14.25 -1.51
C LEU A 180 -13.40 13.87 -2.79
N PHE A 181 -14.71 13.67 -2.68
CA PHE A 181 -15.56 13.29 -3.82
C PHE A 181 -15.62 14.39 -4.90
N GLU A 182 -15.73 15.65 -4.49
CA GLU A 182 -15.72 16.82 -5.38
C GLU A 182 -14.40 16.89 -6.17
N LYS A 183 -13.26 16.88 -5.47
CA LYS A 183 -11.93 16.91 -6.10
C LYS A 183 -11.71 15.73 -7.05
N ALA A 184 -12.13 14.53 -6.64
CA ALA A 184 -12.03 13.35 -7.50
C ALA A 184 -12.94 13.44 -8.73
N THR A 185 -14.14 14.03 -8.58
CA THR A 185 -15.08 14.27 -9.68
C THR A 185 -14.47 15.20 -10.72
N GLU A 186 -13.81 16.29 -10.32
CA GLU A 186 -13.12 17.20 -11.23
C GLU A 186 -11.99 16.51 -12.01
N VAL A 187 -11.17 15.73 -11.32
CA VAL A 187 -10.06 14.99 -11.94
C VAL A 187 -10.60 13.96 -12.93
N CYS A 188 -11.65 13.22 -12.56
CA CYS A 188 -12.29 12.25 -13.45
C CYS A 188 -12.92 12.94 -14.68
N ALA A 189 -13.58 14.07 -14.50
CA ALA A 189 -14.21 14.82 -15.58
C ALA A 189 -13.17 15.28 -16.62
N LYS A 190 -11.98 15.70 -16.19
CA LYS A 190 -10.85 16.05 -17.06
C LYS A 190 -10.29 14.83 -17.81
N ALA A 191 -10.43 13.64 -17.25
CA ALA A 191 -10.03 12.37 -17.85
C ALA A 191 -11.12 11.74 -18.76
N GLY A 192 -12.23 12.43 -19.02
CA GLY A 192 -13.34 11.88 -19.82
C GLY A 192 -14.20 10.85 -19.08
N LEU A 193 -14.17 10.88 -17.75
CA LEU A 193 -14.88 9.95 -16.87
C LEU A 193 -15.93 10.67 -16.03
N ILE A 194 -16.95 9.93 -15.62
CA ILE A 194 -17.91 10.32 -14.59
C ILE A 194 -17.64 9.48 -13.36
N LEU A 195 -17.34 10.12 -12.22
CA LEU A 195 -17.30 9.46 -10.92
C LEU A 195 -18.73 9.39 -10.37
N VAL A 196 -19.27 8.18 -10.27
CA VAL A 196 -20.69 7.95 -9.97
C VAL A 196 -20.91 7.87 -8.47
N ASP A 197 -20.15 6.98 -7.84
CA ASP A 197 -20.10 6.80 -6.40
C ASP A 197 -18.74 6.23 -5.98
N THR A 198 -18.41 6.40 -4.71
CA THR A 198 -17.20 5.89 -4.09
C THR A 198 -17.47 5.49 -2.65
N LYS A 199 -16.72 4.51 -2.16
CA LYS A 199 -16.69 4.11 -0.76
C LYS A 199 -15.36 4.57 -0.15
N ILE A 200 -15.42 5.34 0.92
CA ILE A 200 -14.25 5.84 1.65
C ILE A 200 -14.28 5.28 3.07
N GLU A 201 -13.12 4.81 3.54
CA GLU A 201 -12.90 4.39 4.92
C GLU A 201 -11.98 5.39 5.63
N PHE A 202 -12.27 5.64 6.91
CA PHE A 202 -11.47 6.52 7.75
C PHE A 202 -11.00 5.77 9.00
N GLY A 203 -9.92 6.26 9.61
CA GLY A 203 -9.42 5.74 10.87
C GLY A 203 -8.80 6.80 11.74
N ASP A 204 -8.60 6.45 13.00
CA ASP A 204 -7.84 7.23 13.97
C ASP A 204 -6.35 6.92 13.85
N ASN A 205 -5.54 7.96 13.76
CA ASN A 205 -4.10 7.92 13.85
C ASN A 205 -3.63 8.77 15.04
N ASN A 206 -3.70 8.21 16.25
CA ASN A 206 -3.32 8.90 17.49
C ASN A 206 -4.12 10.21 17.71
N GLY A 207 -5.44 10.17 17.50
CA GLY A 207 -6.34 11.32 17.63
C GLY A 207 -6.52 12.16 16.36
N GLU A 208 -5.82 11.82 15.27
CA GLU A 208 -5.95 12.48 13.96
C GLU A 208 -6.83 11.67 13.02
N LEU A 209 -7.92 12.28 12.50
CA LEU A 209 -8.76 11.66 11.48
C LEU A 209 -7.97 11.49 10.18
N THR A 210 -7.81 10.25 9.75
CA THR A 210 -6.97 9.88 8.60
C THR A 210 -7.78 9.07 7.59
N VAL A 211 -7.65 9.37 6.29
CA VAL A 211 -8.25 8.53 5.24
C VAL A 211 -7.45 7.23 5.09
N ILE A 212 -8.15 6.10 5.03
CA ILE A 212 -7.53 4.77 5.00
C ILE A 212 -8.00 3.85 3.86
N ASP A 213 -7.50 2.61 3.88
CA ASP A 213 -7.73 1.57 2.87
C ASP A 213 -7.29 1.95 1.44
N GLU A 214 -8.21 2.07 0.50
CA GLU A 214 -7.98 2.58 -0.85
C GLU A 214 -9.10 3.57 -1.20
N ILE A 215 -8.80 4.57 -2.04
CA ILE A 215 -9.78 5.55 -2.51
C ILE A 215 -9.72 5.69 -4.03
N PHE A 216 -10.89 5.88 -4.65
CA PHE A 216 -11.04 6.21 -6.07
C PHE A 216 -10.38 5.20 -7.03
N THR A 217 -10.42 3.92 -6.66
CA THR A 217 -9.99 2.78 -7.49
C THR A 217 -11.21 2.08 -8.10
N PRO A 218 -11.06 1.29 -9.19
CA PRO A 218 -12.19 0.55 -9.76
C PRO A 218 -12.82 -0.50 -8.83
N ASP A 219 -12.17 -0.86 -7.70
CA ASP A 219 -12.75 -1.73 -6.68
C ASP A 219 -13.56 -0.95 -5.62
N SER A 220 -13.23 0.32 -5.38
CA SER A 220 -13.87 1.19 -4.37
C SER A 220 -14.89 2.15 -4.96
N SER A 221 -14.90 2.36 -6.29
CA SER A 221 -15.67 3.41 -6.95
C SER A 221 -16.26 2.96 -8.28
N ARG A 222 -17.32 3.64 -8.72
CA ARG A 222 -17.94 3.46 -10.04
C ARG A 222 -17.55 4.58 -10.99
N PHE A 223 -17.16 4.19 -12.21
CA PHE A 223 -16.68 5.10 -13.25
C PHE A 223 -17.42 4.83 -14.56
N TRP A 224 -18.07 5.85 -15.10
CA TRP A 224 -18.68 5.79 -16.43
C TRP A 224 -17.90 6.59 -17.46
N ILE A 225 -18.05 6.21 -18.73
CA ILE A 225 -17.53 6.97 -19.86
C ILE A 225 -18.42 8.19 -20.07
N LYS A 226 -17.84 9.40 -19.97
CA LYS A 226 -18.59 10.65 -20.02
C LYS A 226 -19.35 10.81 -21.33
N ASP A 227 -18.72 10.51 -22.46
CA ASP A 227 -19.26 10.78 -23.79
C ASP A 227 -20.42 9.85 -24.19
N SER A 228 -20.52 8.66 -23.57
CA SER A 228 -21.61 7.71 -23.87
C SER A 228 -22.80 7.85 -22.92
N TYR A 229 -22.61 8.45 -21.74
CA TYR A 229 -23.60 8.47 -20.66
C TYR A 229 -24.95 9.05 -21.09
N GLN A 230 -24.99 10.28 -21.62
CA GLN A 230 -26.25 10.96 -21.92
C GLN A 230 -27.12 10.17 -22.91
N LYS A 231 -26.49 9.68 -23.99
CA LYS A 231 -27.16 8.89 -25.03
C LYS A 231 -27.69 7.56 -24.51
N LEU A 232 -26.98 6.91 -23.58
CA LEU A 232 -27.43 5.65 -22.97
C LEU A 232 -28.54 5.88 -21.95
N PHE A 233 -28.44 6.94 -21.15
CA PHE A 233 -29.45 7.34 -20.18
C PHE A 233 -30.80 7.67 -20.83
N GLU A 234 -30.81 8.45 -21.92
CA GLU A 234 -32.03 8.77 -22.69
C GLU A 234 -32.70 7.52 -23.28
N LYS A 235 -31.90 6.49 -23.59
CA LYS A 235 -32.40 5.20 -24.09
C LYS A 235 -32.75 4.21 -22.98
N GLY A 236 -32.64 4.59 -21.71
CA GLY A 236 -32.86 3.69 -20.57
C GLY A 236 -31.88 2.52 -20.49
N LYS A 237 -30.67 2.65 -21.06
CA LYS A 237 -29.63 1.61 -21.08
C LYS A 237 -28.60 1.82 -19.97
N GLU A 238 -27.89 0.75 -19.60
CA GLU A 238 -26.78 0.85 -18.66
C GLU A 238 -25.60 1.65 -19.26
N PRO A 239 -24.98 2.55 -18.47
CA PRO A 239 -23.78 3.26 -18.88
C PRO A 239 -22.59 2.33 -19.11
N GLU A 240 -21.75 2.70 -20.06
CA GLU A 240 -20.45 2.06 -20.23
C GLU A 240 -19.54 2.43 -19.06
N ASN A 241 -18.90 1.42 -18.46
CA ASN A 241 -18.18 1.57 -17.19
C ASN A 241 -16.77 0.95 -17.21
N PHE A 242 -15.90 1.42 -16.33
CA PHE A 242 -14.53 0.90 -16.14
C PHE A 242 -14.32 0.19 -14.80
N ASP A 243 -15.36 0.13 -13.97
CA ASP A 243 -15.27 -0.40 -12.62
C ASP A 243 -15.69 -1.88 -12.51
N LYS A 244 -15.73 -2.35 -11.26
CA LYS A 244 -16.06 -3.72 -10.88
C LYS A 244 -17.49 -4.14 -11.24
N GLU A 245 -18.38 -3.24 -11.62
CA GLU A 245 -19.72 -3.60 -12.08
C GLU A 245 -19.68 -4.41 -13.39
N PHE A 246 -18.76 -4.12 -14.32
CA PHE A 246 -18.54 -4.97 -15.51
C PHE A 246 -18.27 -6.44 -15.14
N PHE A 247 -17.52 -6.66 -14.07
CA PHE A 247 -17.24 -7.99 -13.55
C PHE A 247 -18.48 -8.64 -12.94
N ARG A 248 -19.26 -7.90 -12.13
CA ARG A 248 -20.50 -8.40 -11.51
C ARG A 248 -21.56 -8.76 -12.54
N LEU A 249 -21.73 -7.93 -13.57
CA LEU A 249 -22.72 -8.14 -14.63
C LEU A 249 -22.45 -9.43 -15.41
N TRP A 250 -21.19 -9.71 -15.75
CA TRP A 250 -20.83 -10.97 -16.43
C TRP A 250 -21.23 -12.23 -15.63
N PHE A 251 -21.04 -12.22 -14.31
CA PHE A 251 -21.48 -13.34 -13.46
C PHE A 251 -23.02 -13.41 -13.38
N THR A 252 -23.68 -12.25 -13.31
CA THR A 252 -25.15 -12.17 -13.25
C THR A 252 -25.79 -12.69 -14.54
N GLU A 253 -25.22 -12.38 -15.71
CA GLU A 253 -25.63 -12.91 -17.02
C GLU A 253 -25.47 -14.43 -17.12
N LYS A 254 -24.58 -15.01 -16.33
CA LYS A 254 -24.38 -16.46 -16.18
C LYS A 254 -25.20 -17.06 -15.04
N GLY A 255 -26.15 -16.31 -14.48
CA GLY A 255 -27.04 -16.76 -13.41
C GLY A 255 -26.39 -16.85 -12.03
N TYR A 256 -25.16 -16.35 -11.85
CA TYR A 256 -24.46 -16.42 -10.57
C TYR A 256 -24.56 -15.11 -9.78
N ARG A 257 -25.12 -15.21 -8.57
CA ARG A 257 -25.30 -14.08 -7.64
C ARG A 257 -24.67 -14.31 -6.25
N GLY A 258 -23.77 -15.29 -6.15
CA GLY A 258 -23.06 -15.65 -4.90
C GLY A 258 -23.30 -17.10 -4.48
N ASP A 259 -24.46 -17.64 -4.83
CA ASP A 259 -24.88 -19.00 -4.47
C ASP A 259 -24.40 -20.06 -5.46
N GLY A 260 -24.09 -21.25 -4.95
CA GLY A 260 -23.66 -22.39 -5.75
C GLY A 260 -22.23 -22.28 -6.30
N LYS A 261 -21.99 -22.99 -7.40
CA LYS A 261 -20.68 -23.04 -8.07
C LYS A 261 -20.52 -21.86 -9.01
N ALA A 262 -19.51 -21.03 -8.76
CA ALA A 262 -19.21 -19.90 -9.63
C ALA A 262 -18.79 -20.38 -11.04
N PRO A 263 -19.28 -19.75 -12.12
CA PRO A 263 -18.84 -20.06 -13.48
C PRO A 263 -17.37 -19.71 -13.66
N THR A 264 -16.65 -20.57 -14.40
CA THR A 264 -15.23 -20.37 -14.69
C THR A 264 -15.03 -19.20 -15.66
N MET A 265 -14.21 -18.23 -15.28
CA MET A 265 -13.88 -17.09 -16.14
C MET A 265 -12.91 -17.50 -17.27
N PRO A 266 -13.29 -17.35 -18.54
CA PRO A 266 -12.38 -17.59 -19.65
C PRO A 266 -11.27 -16.54 -19.67
N GLN A 267 -10.10 -16.92 -20.20
CA GLN A 267 -8.94 -16.02 -20.26
C GLN A 267 -9.24 -14.71 -21.02
N SER A 268 -10.05 -14.77 -22.08
CA SER A 268 -10.48 -13.60 -22.85
C SER A 268 -11.25 -12.58 -22.00
N PHE A 269 -12.08 -13.05 -21.06
CA PHE A 269 -12.79 -12.17 -20.12
C PHE A 269 -11.83 -11.57 -19.09
N ARG A 270 -10.93 -12.37 -18.53
CA ARG A 270 -9.89 -11.86 -17.60
C ARG A 270 -9.05 -10.76 -18.24
N SER A 271 -8.65 -10.93 -19.51
CA SER A 271 -7.91 -9.91 -20.27
C SER A 271 -8.72 -8.63 -20.46
N LYS A 272 -10.03 -8.73 -20.73
CA LYS A 272 -10.92 -7.54 -20.81
C LYS A 272 -10.98 -6.78 -19.49
N VAL A 273 -11.10 -7.49 -18.36
CA VAL A 273 -11.11 -6.86 -17.03
C VAL A 273 -9.77 -6.19 -16.74
N SER A 274 -8.65 -6.87 -17.00
CA SER A 274 -7.30 -6.30 -16.84
C SER A 274 -7.13 -5.04 -17.68
N LYS A 275 -7.55 -5.07 -18.96
CA LYS A 275 -7.47 -3.90 -19.85
C LYS A 275 -8.33 -2.73 -19.37
N ARG A 276 -9.53 -2.98 -18.84
CA ARG A 276 -10.36 -1.91 -18.23
C ARG A 276 -9.63 -1.23 -17.08
N TYR A 277 -9.00 -2.01 -16.19
CA TYR A 277 -8.32 -1.49 -15.01
C TYR A 277 -7.08 -0.67 -15.41
N THR A 278 -6.27 -1.18 -16.34
CA THR A 278 -5.10 -0.45 -16.83
C THR A 278 -5.48 0.80 -17.61
N THR A 279 -6.51 0.75 -18.46
CA THR A 279 -7.01 1.94 -19.17
C THR A 279 -7.55 3.00 -18.21
N LEU A 280 -8.29 2.61 -17.17
CA LEU A 280 -8.76 3.55 -16.15
C LEU A 280 -7.60 4.23 -15.41
N TYR A 281 -6.58 3.45 -15.04
CA TYR A 281 -5.35 4.00 -14.45
C TYR A 281 -4.70 5.02 -15.39
N GLU A 282 -4.55 4.69 -16.67
CA GLU A 282 -3.92 5.57 -17.66
C GLU A 282 -4.71 6.88 -17.84
N MET A 283 -6.03 6.79 -17.91
CA MET A 283 -6.92 7.94 -18.04
C MET A 283 -6.84 8.87 -16.82
N ILE A 284 -6.95 8.33 -15.60
CA ILE A 284 -6.96 9.13 -14.37
C ILE A 284 -5.59 9.75 -14.09
N THR A 285 -4.52 8.97 -14.24
CA THR A 285 -3.17 9.41 -13.86
C THR A 285 -2.48 10.20 -14.98
N ASN A 286 -3.01 10.14 -16.20
CA ASN A 286 -2.36 10.61 -17.42
C ASN A 286 -0.93 10.05 -17.61
N LYS A 287 -0.71 8.80 -17.15
CA LYS A 287 0.55 8.08 -17.26
C LYS A 287 0.29 6.72 -17.88
N LYS A 288 1.16 6.30 -18.80
CA LYS A 288 1.13 4.96 -19.37
C LYS A 288 1.30 3.92 -18.26
N PHE A 289 0.52 2.84 -18.30
CA PHE A 289 0.69 1.74 -17.36
C PHE A 289 1.90 0.91 -17.77
N GLU A 290 2.86 0.74 -16.86
CA GLU A 290 4.05 -0.07 -17.07
C GLU A 290 3.94 -1.37 -16.26
N PRO A 291 3.62 -2.51 -16.92
CA PRO A 291 3.47 -3.77 -16.21
C PRO A 291 4.82 -4.25 -15.70
N GLU A 292 4.91 -4.50 -14.41
CA GLU A 292 6.10 -5.07 -13.81
C GLU A 292 6.27 -6.55 -14.22
N LYS A 293 7.48 -6.90 -14.65
CA LYS A 293 7.80 -8.24 -15.14
C LYS A 293 8.43 -9.11 -14.05
N GLY A 294 8.40 -10.42 -14.28
CA GLY A 294 9.06 -11.41 -13.41
C GLY A 294 8.19 -11.94 -12.27
N ASN A 295 8.83 -12.59 -11.31
CA ASN A 295 8.16 -13.19 -10.17
C ASN A 295 7.81 -12.12 -9.11
N ILE A 296 6.52 -11.82 -8.98
CA ILE A 296 6.01 -10.76 -8.09
C ILE A 296 6.39 -11.01 -6.62
N GLU A 297 6.33 -12.26 -6.14
CA GLU A 297 6.68 -12.58 -4.76
C GLU A 297 8.16 -12.36 -4.48
N LEU A 298 9.05 -12.79 -5.38
CA LEU A 298 10.48 -12.53 -5.24
C LEU A 298 10.80 -11.04 -5.31
N ARG A 299 10.13 -10.28 -6.19
CA ARG A 299 10.27 -8.82 -6.29
C ARG A 299 9.86 -8.14 -4.99
N ILE A 300 8.69 -8.48 -4.44
CA ILE A 300 8.22 -7.95 -3.16
C ILE A 300 9.21 -8.27 -2.04
N LYS A 301 9.66 -9.52 -1.90
CA LYS A 301 10.63 -9.92 -0.86
C LYS A 301 11.93 -9.12 -0.99
N LYS A 302 12.44 -8.97 -2.21
CA LYS A 302 13.64 -8.17 -2.49
C LYS A 302 13.43 -6.70 -2.08
N ASN A 303 12.32 -6.11 -2.48
CA ASN A 303 12.03 -4.70 -2.23
C ASN A 303 11.78 -4.40 -0.74
N LEU A 304 11.31 -5.38 0.03
CA LEU A 304 11.07 -5.25 1.46
C LEU A 304 12.25 -5.68 2.34
N LYS A 305 13.28 -6.32 1.78
CA LYS A 305 14.40 -6.91 2.52
C LYS A 305 15.06 -5.94 3.51
N HIS A 306 15.28 -4.70 3.07
CA HIS A 306 15.88 -3.65 3.88
C HIS A 306 15.09 -3.35 5.17
N LEU A 307 13.79 -3.67 5.26
CA LEU A 307 12.99 -3.41 6.45
C LEU A 307 13.23 -4.44 7.57
N THR A 308 13.77 -5.62 7.24
CA THR A 308 14.02 -6.70 8.19
C THR A 308 15.51 -6.92 8.44
N ASP A 309 16.36 -6.52 7.51
CA ASP A 309 17.81 -6.51 7.67
C ASP A 309 18.23 -5.72 8.93
N ARG A 310 18.85 -6.41 9.89
CA ARG A 310 19.43 -5.79 11.10
C ARG A 310 20.91 -5.49 10.93
N VAL A 311 21.52 -6.00 9.87
CA VAL A 311 22.95 -5.88 9.59
C VAL A 311 23.16 -5.34 8.18
N ILE A 312 23.96 -4.30 8.03
CA ILE A 312 24.36 -3.78 6.73
C ILE A 312 25.87 -3.88 6.58
N ILE A 313 26.34 -4.45 5.48
CA ILE A 313 27.75 -4.43 5.12
C ILE A 313 27.94 -3.31 4.11
N ILE A 314 28.78 -2.32 4.43
CA ILE A 314 29.14 -1.26 3.49
C ILE A 314 30.61 -1.39 3.17
N ALA A 315 30.92 -1.74 1.91
CA ALA A 315 32.28 -1.88 1.42
C ALA A 315 32.69 -0.67 0.57
N GLY A 316 33.91 -0.18 0.75
CA GLY A 316 34.43 1.00 0.05
C GLY A 316 34.65 0.77 -1.45
N SER A 317 34.82 -0.48 -1.88
CA SER A 317 35.13 -0.85 -3.26
C SER A 317 34.60 -2.26 -3.59
N THR A 318 34.21 -2.47 -4.85
CA THR A 318 33.86 -3.81 -5.36
C THR A 318 35.05 -4.76 -5.40
N SER A 319 36.29 -4.26 -5.35
CA SER A 319 37.50 -5.07 -5.20
C SER A 319 37.52 -5.87 -3.90
N ASP A 320 36.79 -5.42 -2.86
CA ASP A 320 36.78 -6.06 -1.55
C ASP A 320 35.75 -7.20 -1.46
N LYS A 321 35.11 -7.55 -2.57
CA LYS A 321 34.05 -8.58 -2.63
C LYS A 321 34.48 -9.92 -2.01
N ALA A 322 35.69 -10.39 -2.30
CA ALA A 322 36.22 -11.63 -1.74
C ALA A 322 36.39 -11.58 -0.21
N PHE A 323 36.62 -10.39 0.35
CA PHE A 323 36.66 -10.19 1.80
C PHE A 323 35.24 -10.14 2.38
N VAL A 324 34.32 -9.44 1.71
CA VAL A 324 32.91 -9.37 2.10
C VAL A 324 32.26 -10.77 2.13
N GLU A 325 32.61 -11.66 1.20
CA GLU A 325 32.13 -13.06 1.20
C GLU A 325 32.51 -13.82 2.49
N LYS A 326 33.63 -13.45 3.14
CA LYS A 326 34.04 -14.03 4.44
C LYS A 326 33.15 -13.57 5.60
N LEU A 327 32.53 -12.40 5.51
CA LEU A 327 31.48 -11.94 6.44
C LEU A 327 30.13 -12.57 6.11
N GLU A 328 29.83 -12.70 4.82
CA GLU A 328 28.53 -13.18 4.34
C GLU A 328 28.26 -14.64 4.73
N LYS A 329 29.26 -15.51 4.58
CA LYS A 329 29.13 -16.94 4.87
C LYS A 329 28.65 -17.22 6.32
N PRO A 330 29.32 -16.73 7.38
CA PRO A 330 28.86 -16.96 8.74
C PRO A 330 27.53 -16.26 9.07
N LEU A 331 27.21 -15.11 8.45
CA LEU A 331 25.89 -14.48 8.61
C LEU A 331 24.76 -15.38 8.05
N LYS A 332 24.98 -15.99 6.87
CA LYS A 332 24.05 -16.97 6.27
C LYS A 332 23.88 -18.20 7.17
N GLU A 333 24.96 -18.78 7.66
CA GLU A 333 24.94 -19.95 8.54
C GLU A 333 24.13 -19.68 9.82
N LYS A 334 24.27 -18.48 10.38
CA LYS A 334 23.53 -18.02 11.57
C LYS A 334 22.11 -17.53 11.28
N LYS A 335 21.67 -17.52 10.01
CA LYS A 335 20.37 -17.00 9.56
C LYS A 335 20.12 -15.55 10.01
N ILE A 336 21.19 -14.76 10.09
CA ILE A 336 21.10 -13.32 10.37
C ILE A 336 20.79 -12.62 9.05
N GLU A 337 19.76 -11.79 9.03
CA GLU A 337 19.39 -11.02 7.83
C GLU A 337 20.32 -9.82 7.66
N TYR A 338 20.86 -9.68 6.45
CA TYR A 338 21.80 -8.61 6.09
C TYR A 338 21.66 -8.14 4.65
N SER A 339 22.12 -6.92 4.40
CA SER A 339 22.32 -6.36 3.05
C SER A 339 23.75 -5.91 2.82
N ILE A 340 24.19 -5.92 1.56
CA ILE A 340 25.55 -5.55 1.16
C ILE A 340 25.47 -4.37 0.19
N TYR A 341 26.27 -3.34 0.45
CA TYR A 341 26.39 -2.14 -0.35
C TYR A 341 27.84 -1.86 -0.69
N TYR A 342 28.08 -1.29 -1.87
CA TYR A 342 29.41 -0.84 -2.31
C TYR A 342 29.37 0.67 -2.56
N ALA A 343 29.98 1.43 -1.64
CA ALA A 343 30.01 2.89 -1.70
C ALA A 343 31.24 3.42 -0.95
N SER A 344 31.89 4.43 -1.53
CA SER A 344 33.13 5.04 -1.04
C SER A 344 32.86 6.39 -0.41
N ALA A 345 33.33 6.59 0.82
CA ALA A 345 33.25 7.88 1.50
C ALA A 345 34.08 8.98 0.81
N HIS A 346 35.09 8.60 0.03
CA HIS A 346 35.92 9.54 -0.72
C HIS A 346 35.37 9.88 -2.10
N LYS A 347 34.73 8.92 -2.78
CA LYS A 347 34.30 9.10 -4.18
C LYS A 347 32.82 9.45 -4.32
N ASN A 348 31.96 8.87 -3.48
CA ASN A 348 30.51 9.00 -3.58
C ASN A 348 29.83 9.01 -2.20
N PRO A 349 30.15 9.98 -1.32
CA PRO A 349 29.62 10.05 0.05
C PRO A 349 28.09 10.18 0.12
N LEU A 350 27.46 10.83 -0.88
CA LEU A 350 26.00 10.98 -0.94
C LEU A 350 25.28 9.62 -1.03
N GLU A 351 25.90 8.61 -1.65
CA GLU A 351 25.30 7.28 -1.73
C GLU A 351 25.29 6.58 -0.36
N ILE A 352 26.31 6.83 0.47
CA ILE A 352 26.37 6.32 1.84
C ILE A 352 25.27 6.98 2.69
N LEU A 353 25.07 8.29 2.55
CA LEU A 353 23.99 8.99 3.25
C LEU A 353 22.61 8.43 2.87
N ARG A 354 22.37 8.13 1.58
CA ARG A 354 21.14 7.46 1.15
C ARG A 354 20.96 6.09 1.78
N ILE A 355 22.02 5.29 1.85
CA ILE A 355 21.99 3.99 2.53
C ILE A 355 21.62 4.21 3.99
N ILE A 356 22.29 5.12 4.69
CA ILE A 356 21.99 5.43 6.10
C ILE A 356 20.52 5.85 6.28
N ASP A 357 19.99 6.72 5.41
CA ASP A 357 18.60 7.19 5.50
C ASP A 357 17.56 6.08 5.29
N ILE A 358 17.87 5.07 4.47
CA ILE A 358 17.03 3.87 4.32
C ILE A 358 16.89 3.16 5.67
N TYR A 359 18.00 2.99 6.40
CA TYR A 359 18.04 2.20 7.63
C TYR A 359 17.69 3.00 8.90
N LYS A 360 17.88 4.32 8.93
CA LYS A 360 17.45 5.19 10.04
C LYS A 360 15.95 5.15 10.30
N ARG A 361 15.15 4.83 9.27
CA ARG A 361 13.68 4.77 9.33
C ARG A 361 13.15 3.45 9.89
N ILE A 362 14.04 2.51 10.18
CA ILE A 362 13.71 1.22 10.79
C ILE A 362 13.73 1.42 12.29
N ASP A 363 12.61 1.09 12.93
CA ASP A 363 12.45 1.18 14.39
C ASP A 363 13.10 -0.03 15.10
N ARG A 364 14.37 -0.31 14.76
CA ARG A 364 15.18 -1.39 15.31
C ARG A 364 16.65 -1.02 15.26
N LYS A 365 17.43 -1.66 16.13
CA LYS A 365 18.88 -1.54 16.15
C LYS A 365 19.48 -2.10 14.85
N VAL A 366 20.16 -1.23 14.11
CA VAL A 366 20.93 -1.56 12.90
C VAL A 366 22.41 -1.63 13.28
N ILE A 367 23.09 -2.65 12.77
CA ILE A 367 24.54 -2.83 12.92
C ILE A 367 25.17 -2.66 11.54
N ALA A 368 26.06 -1.69 11.39
CA ALA A 368 26.82 -1.48 10.16
C ALA A 368 28.20 -2.13 10.29
N VAL A 369 28.48 -3.14 9.47
CA VAL A 369 29.82 -3.68 9.29
C VAL A 369 30.47 -2.98 8.11
N THR A 370 31.52 -2.19 8.36
CA THR A 370 32.19 -1.41 7.32
C THR A 370 33.49 -2.08 6.89
N VAL A 371 33.71 -2.14 5.57
CA VAL A 371 34.90 -2.78 4.96
C VAL A 371 35.58 -1.74 4.08
N ALA A 372 36.71 -1.20 4.54
CA ALA A 372 37.52 -0.30 3.73
C ALA A 372 39.00 -0.51 4.03
N GLY A 373 39.77 -0.80 2.99
CA GLY A 373 41.24 -0.89 3.08
C GLY A 373 41.89 0.49 3.00
N ARG A 374 43.20 0.53 3.21
CA ARG A 374 44.00 1.77 3.24
C ARG A 374 43.44 2.76 4.30
N SER A 375 43.39 4.05 3.98
CA SER A 375 42.78 5.06 4.84
C SER A 375 41.26 4.88 4.94
N ASN A 376 40.80 4.34 6.08
CA ASN A 376 39.41 3.98 6.31
C ASN A 376 38.55 5.17 6.79
N ALA A 377 38.22 6.08 5.88
CA ALA A 377 37.24 7.14 6.18
C ALA A 377 35.80 6.62 6.25
N LEU A 378 35.51 5.47 5.64
CA LEU A 378 34.15 4.92 5.54
C LEU A 378 33.54 4.65 6.91
N SER A 379 34.30 4.03 7.80
CA SER A 379 33.80 3.63 9.13
C SER A 379 33.43 4.84 9.98
N GLY A 380 34.32 5.83 10.02
CA GLY A 380 34.05 7.10 10.71
C GLY A 380 32.90 7.87 10.08
N PHE A 381 32.81 7.91 8.74
CA PHE A 381 31.71 8.59 8.04
C PHE A 381 30.34 7.99 8.38
N VAL A 382 30.23 6.65 8.41
CA VAL A 382 28.98 5.97 8.77
C VAL A 382 28.65 6.21 10.25
N ALA A 383 29.62 6.10 11.14
CA ALA A 383 29.42 6.31 12.58
C ALA A 383 29.03 7.76 12.91
N ALA A 384 29.61 8.75 12.24
CA ALA A 384 29.29 10.16 12.48
C ALA A 384 27.90 10.57 11.98
N ASN A 385 27.34 9.83 11.01
CA ASN A 385 26.08 10.18 10.36
C ASN A 385 24.92 9.27 10.74
N SER A 386 25.08 8.35 11.69
CA SER A 386 24.03 7.39 12.08
C SER A 386 24.10 7.02 13.56
N ASP A 387 22.98 6.56 14.11
CA ASP A 387 22.93 5.97 15.46
C ASP A 387 23.17 4.45 15.43
N PHE A 388 23.76 3.95 14.34
CA PHE A 388 24.02 2.53 14.16
C PHE A 388 25.19 2.08 15.04
N VAL A 389 25.19 0.80 15.41
CA VAL A 389 26.42 0.20 15.93
C VAL A 389 27.36 -0.05 14.75
N VAL A 390 28.49 0.65 14.70
CA VAL A 390 29.46 0.50 13.60
C VAL A 390 30.60 -0.42 14.02
N ILE A 391 30.78 -1.50 13.25
CA ILE A 391 31.89 -2.46 13.37
C ILE A 391 32.76 -2.34 12.12
N ALA A 392 33.95 -1.76 12.25
CA ALA A 392 34.92 -1.74 11.18
C ALA A 392 35.67 -3.07 11.09
N CYS A 393 35.62 -3.69 9.91
CA CYS A 393 36.37 -4.89 9.56
C CYS A 393 37.23 -4.61 8.32
N PRO A 394 38.35 -3.87 8.47
CA PRO A 394 39.20 -3.46 7.36
C PRO A 394 39.93 -4.65 6.70
N PRO A 395 39.93 -4.77 5.36
CA PRO A 395 40.63 -5.81 4.64
C PRO A 395 42.11 -5.42 4.45
N PHE A 396 42.99 -5.97 5.29
CA PHE A 396 44.44 -5.80 5.10
C PHE A 396 45.01 -6.88 4.18
N LYS A 397 45.87 -6.46 3.24
CA LYS A 397 46.53 -7.37 2.30
C LYS A 397 47.59 -8.24 3.00
N ASP A 398 48.38 -7.62 3.88
CA ASP A 398 49.49 -8.23 4.59
C ASP A 398 49.79 -7.46 5.90
N LYS A 399 50.83 -7.89 6.62
CA LYS A 399 51.22 -7.27 7.90
C LYS A 399 51.72 -5.83 7.74
N ASN A 400 52.35 -5.48 6.63
CA ASN A 400 52.83 -4.12 6.40
C ASN A 400 51.65 -3.18 6.14
N ASP A 401 50.72 -3.61 5.29
CA ASP A 401 49.46 -2.89 5.04
C ASP A 401 48.66 -2.68 6.33
N TYR A 402 48.59 -3.70 7.19
CA TYR A 402 48.01 -3.59 8.53
C TYR A 402 48.68 -2.51 9.37
N LEU A 403 50.00 -2.58 9.56
CA LEU A 403 50.73 -1.67 10.44
C LEU A 403 50.58 -0.20 10.02
N VAL A 404 50.52 0.05 8.71
CA VAL A 404 50.37 1.41 8.18
C VAL A 404 48.94 1.91 8.32
N ASN A 405 47.95 1.06 8.04
CA ASN A 405 46.58 1.54 7.81
C ASN A 405 45.62 1.34 9.00
N ILE A 406 45.94 0.49 9.98
CA ILE A 406 45.03 0.20 11.10
C ILE A 406 44.67 1.44 11.93
N HIS A 407 45.60 2.38 12.07
CA HIS A 407 45.37 3.61 12.83
C HIS A 407 44.26 4.47 12.23
N SER A 408 44.06 4.44 10.90
CA SER A 408 42.93 5.12 10.25
C SER A 408 41.56 4.57 10.66
N THR A 409 41.52 3.39 11.29
CA THR A 409 40.30 2.78 11.83
C THR A 409 40.22 2.93 13.36
N LEU A 410 41.34 2.82 14.06
CA LEU A 410 41.38 2.90 15.53
C LEU A 410 41.27 4.34 16.08
N GLN A 411 41.74 5.34 15.33
CA GLN A 411 41.78 6.74 15.76
C GLN A 411 40.68 7.53 15.05
N MET A 412 39.50 7.55 15.66
CA MET A 412 38.36 8.34 15.19
C MET A 412 38.28 9.68 15.92
N PRO A 413 37.65 10.71 15.31
CA PRO A 413 37.30 11.94 16.01
C PRO A 413 36.45 11.68 17.25
N SER A 414 36.44 12.63 18.19
CA SER A 414 35.57 12.58 19.37
C SER A 414 34.11 12.37 18.98
N ASN A 415 33.37 11.55 19.75
CA ASN A 415 31.96 11.21 19.52
C ASN A 415 31.67 10.46 18.21
N VAL A 416 32.69 9.83 17.59
CA VAL A 416 32.51 8.94 16.43
C VAL A 416 32.91 7.51 16.82
N PRO A 417 32.02 6.76 17.52
CA PRO A 417 32.36 5.45 18.05
C PRO A 417 32.40 4.40 16.94
N VAL A 418 33.58 3.81 16.72
CA VAL A 418 33.78 2.70 15.78
C VAL A 418 34.42 1.53 16.53
N MET A 419 33.73 0.39 16.58
CA MET A 419 34.31 -0.85 17.08
C MET A 419 35.16 -1.48 15.99
N THR A 420 36.45 -1.75 16.24
CA THR A 420 37.33 -2.37 15.24
C THR A 420 37.47 -3.88 15.50
N VAL A 421 37.12 -4.71 14.51
CA VAL A 421 37.28 -6.16 14.57
C VAL A 421 37.92 -6.65 13.28
N ILE A 422 39.18 -7.11 13.36
CA ILE A 422 40.00 -7.43 12.19
C ILE A 422 39.54 -8.73 11.51
N ASP A 423 39.21 -9.76 12.28
CA ASP A 423 38.79 -11.05 11.74
C ASP A 423 37.29 -11.03 11.34
N PRO A 424 36.92 -11.40 10.10
CA PRO A 424 35.53 -11.43 9.65
C PRO A 424 34.62 -12.33 10.48
N GLY A 425 35.10 -13.50 10.92
CA GLY A 425 34.31 -14.41 11.75
C GLY A 425 33.97 -13.79 13.10
N ASN A 426 34.97 -13.18 13.73
CA ASN A 426 34.79 -12.44 14.99
C ASN A 426 33.91 -11.21 14.83
N ALA A 427 33.97 -10.51 13.69
CA ALA A 427 33.07 -9.39 13.42
C ALA A 427 31.61 -9.87 13.40
N VAL A 428 31.34 -11.03 12.80
CA VAL A 428 30.00 -11.64 12.78
C VAL A 428 29.58 -12.18 14.16
N LEU A 429 30.51 -12.69 14.96
CA LEU A 429 30.23 -13.03 16.36
C LEU A 429 29.88 -11.80 17.20
N ALA A 430 30.56 -10.67 16.96
CA ALA A 430 30.23 -9.40 17.62
C ALA A 430 28.81 -8.94 17.22
N VAL A 431 28.48 -9.00 15.92
CA VAL A 431 27.13 -8.75 15.42
C VAL A 431 26.10 -9.60 16.17
N GLU A 432 26.28 -10.93 16.21
CA GLU A 432 25.36 -11.86 16.89
C GLU A 432 25.16 -11.51 18.38
N ARG A 433 26.25 -11.22 19.10
CA ARG A 433 26.19 -10.81 20.50
C ARG A 433 25.45 -9.50 20.72
N ILE A 434 25.54 -8.57 19.76
CA ILE A 434 24.83 -7.29 19.82
C ILE A 434 23.34 -7.46 19.51
N LEU A 435 22.99 -8.39 18.62
CA LEU A 435 21.60 -8.65 18.21
C LEU A 435 20.79 -9.45 19.25
N ASN A 436 21.47 -10.28 20.05
CA ASN A 436 20.90 -11.16 21.09
C ASN A 436 20.77 -10.49 22.47
N LYS A 437 21.12 -9.20 22.59
CA LYS A 437 20.82 -8.33 23.72
C LYS A 437 19.68 -7.40 23.34
#